data_AF-A0A947LZJ3-F1
#
_entry.id   AF-A0A947LZJ3-F1
#
_cell.length_a   1.000
_cell.length_b   1.000
_cell.length_c   1.000
_cell.angle_alpha   90.00
_cell.angle_beta   90.00
_cell.angle_gamma   90.00
#
_symmetry.space_group_name_H-M   'P 1'
#
loop_
_entity.id
_entity.type
_entity.pdbx_description
1 polymer ?
#
loop_
_entity_poly.entity_id
_entity_poly.type
_entity_poly.pdbx_seq_one_letter_code
_entity_poly.pdbx_strand_id
1 'polypeptide(L)' 'MADTAAIKIDVLERCAPDLAAQLRTWLIYLRSEKNMSPHTIRAYGGDVSQFINFLAHHLGQAPSVADLSAV' A
#
# COMPACT_ATOMS: atom_id res chain seq x y z
N MET A 1 1.65 -21.70 -6.75
CA MET A 1 2.15 -20.42 -7.27
C MET A 1 1.37 -19.33 -6.55
N ALA A 2 1.85 -18.93 -5.37
CA ALA A 2 1.07 -18.15 -4.42
C ALA A 2 0.89 -16.70 -4.91
N ASP A 3 -0.28 -16.15 -4.61
CA ASP A 3 -0.72 -14.81 -4.97
C ASP A 3 0.38 -13.78 -4.74
N THR A 4 0.79 -13.11 -5.82
CA THR A 4 2.03 -12.31 -5.93
C THR A 4 1.78 -10.83 -5.61
N ALA A 5 0.54 -10.47 -5.27
CA ALA A 5 0.18 -9.11 -4.89
C ALA A 5 0.79 -8.76 -3.52
N ALA A 6 1.77 -7.84 -3.53
CA ALA A 6 2.42 -7.38 -2.31
C ALA A 6 1.44 -6.64 -1.38
N ILE A 7 0.56 -5.82 -1.97
CA ILE A 7 -0.60 -5.22 -1.30
C ILE A 7 -1.84 -5.89 -1.89
N LYS A 8 -2.75 -6.36 -1.03
CA LYS A 8 -3.98 -7.03 -1.46
C LYS A 8 -4.97 -6.04 -2.08
N ILE A 9 -5.82 -6.51 -3.00
CA ILE A 9 -6.78 -5.65 -3.72
C ILE A 9 -7.79 -5.03 -2.76
N ASP A 10 -8.30 -5.79 -1.79
CA ASP A 10 -9.26 -5.32 -0.78
C ASP A 10 -8.70 -4.19 0.10
N VAL A 11 -7.38 -4.12 0.27
CA VAL A 11 -6.71 -3.00 0.96
C VAL A 11 -6.70 -1.76 0.07
N LEU A 12 -6.44 -1.91 -1.22
CA LEU A 12 -6.43 -0.80 -2.18
C LEU A 12 -7.83 -0.20 -2.34
N GLU A 13 -8.88 -1.02 -2.29
CA GLU A 13 -10.28 -0.58 -2.34
C GLU A 13 -10.73 0.22 -1.11
N ARG A 14 -10.01 0.09 0.01
CA ARG A 14 -10.26 0.89 1.22
C ARG A 14 -9.61 2.27 1.17
N CYS A 15 -8.68 2.51 0.24
CA CYS A 15 -7.99 3.78 0.08
C CYS A 15 -8.80 4.73 -0.81
N ALA A 16 -8.60 6.04 -0.65
CA ALA A 16 -9.00 7.00 -1.66
C ALA A 16 -8.20 6.76 -2.97
N PRO A 17 -8.75 7.17 -4.14
CA PRO A 17 -8.15 6.84 -5.44
C PRO A 17 -6.71 7.34 -5.62
N ASP A 18 -6.39 8.49 -5.04
CA ASP A 18 -5.06 9.08 -5.06
C ASP A 18 -4.03 8.21 -4.32
N LEU A 19 -4.38 7.74 -3.11
CA LEU A 19 -3.50 6.90 -2.32
C LEU A 19 -3.34 5.51 -2.95
N ALA A 20 -4.43 4.90 -3.44
CA ALA A 20 -4.37 3.62 -4.13
C ALA A 20 -3.44 3.66 -5.36
N ALA A 21 -3.50 4.76 -6.13
CA ALA A 21 -2.61 4.98 -7.28
C ALA A 21 -1.14 5.11 -6.85
N GLN A 22 -0.86 5.87 -5.78
CA GLN A 22 0.51 6.03 -5.29
C GLN A 22 1.10 4.73 -4.74
N LEU A 23 0.33 3.92 -4.02
CA LEU A 23 0.78 2.62 -3.53
C LEU A 23 1.16 1.67 -4.67
N ARG A 24 0.39 1.65 -5.76
CA ARG A 24 0.72 0.86 -6.96
C ARG A 24 2.02 1.35 -7.60
N THR A 25 2.15 2.66 -7.80
CA THR A 25 3.37 3.28 -8.37
C THR A 25 4.59 2.99 -7.51
N TRP A 26 4.46 3.08 -6.18
CA TRP A 26 5.54 2.80 -5.24
C TRP A 26 5.99 1.34 -5.29
N LEU A 27 5.07 0.36 -5.36
CA LEU A 27 5.44 -1.04 -5.53
C LEU A 27 6.18 -1.31 -6.85
N ILE A 28 5.78 -0.63 -7.93
CA ILE A 28 6.48 -0.70 -9.23
C ILE A 28 7.88 -0.11 -9.09
N TYR A 29 8.02 1.04 -8.45
CA TYR A 29 9.33 1.66 -8.18
C TYR A 29 10.27 0.76 -7.38
N LEU A 30 9.77 0.13 -6.31
CA LEU A 30 10.56 -0.80 -5.49
C LEU A 30 11.05 -2.01 -6.31
N ARG A 31 10.22 -2.52 -7.21
CA ARG A 31 10.56 -3.65 -8.07
C ARG A 31 11.53 -3.26 -9.18
N SER A 32 11.23 -2.21 -9.92
CA SER A 32 11.91 -1.91 -11.18
C SER A 32 13.14 -1.04 -10.98
N GLU A 33 13.03 -0.02 -10.12
CA GLU A 33 14.10 0.96 -9.95
C GLU A 33 15.04 0.62 -8.79
N LYS A 34 14.47 0.17 -7.67
CA LYS A 34 15.28 -0.28 -6.53
C LYS A 34 15.72 -1.73 -6.63
N ASN A 35 15.19 -2.50 -7.59
CA ASN A 35 15.45 -3.92 -7.78
C ASN A 35 15.38 -4.73 -6.48
N MET A 36 14.39 -4.41 -5.63
CA MET A 36 14.21 -5.06 -4.34
C MET A 36 13.80 -6.52 -4.54
N SER A 37 14.28 -7.40 -3.65
CA SER A 37 13.97 -8.81 -3.74
C SER A 37 12.45 -9.05 -3.65
N PRO A 38 11.92 -10.13 -4.27
CA PRO A 38 10.50 -10.47 -4.15
C PRO A 38 10.04 -10.65 -2.69
N HIS A 39 10.93 -11.10 -1.80
CA HIS A 39 10.63 -11.26 -0.38
C HIS A 39 10.49 -9.89 0.32
N THR A 40 11.39 -8.95 0.02
CA THR A 40 11.34 -7.58 0.53
C THR A 40 10.07 -6.87 0.11
N ILE A 41 9.69 -6.97 -1.18
CA ILE A 41 8.47 -6.34 -1.69
C ILE A 41 7.22 -6.91 -0.99
N ARG A 42 7.18 -8.24 -0.76
CA ARG A 42 6.07 -8.85 -0.01
C ARG A 42 6.00 -8.39 1.44
N ALA A 43 7.13 -8.28 2.13
CA ALA A 43 7.17 -7.79 3.50
C ALA A 43 6.64 -6.35 3.57
N TYR A 44 7.16 -5.47 2.72
CA TYR A 44 6.74 -4.06 2.63
C TYR A 44 5.24 -3.92 2.32
N GLY A 45 4.74 -4.72 1.37
CA GLY A 45 3.32 -4.70 1.05
C GLY A 45 2.43 -5.22 2.19
N GLY A 46 2.90 -6.19 2.98
CA GLY A 46 2.24 -6.65 4.20
C GLY A 46 2.18 -5.58 5.28
N ASP A 47 3.30 -4.89 5.54
CA ASP A 47 3.38 -3.83 6.55
C ASP A 47 2.50 -2.63 6.17
N VAL A 48 2.54 -2.19 4.92
CA VAL A 48 1.68 -1.14 4.40
C VAL A 48 0.20 -1.54 4.47
N SER A 49 -0.13 -2.80 4.17
CA SER A 49 -1.50 -3.28 4.28
C SER A 49 -2.04 -3.17 5.72
N GLN A 50 -1.23 -3.51 6.71
CA GLN A 50 -1.60 -3.35 8.12
C GLN A 50 -1.79 -1.88 8.49
N PHE A 51 -0.89 -1.00 8.04
CA PHE A 51 -0.97 0.43 8.32
C PHE A 51 -2.20 1.09 7.68
N ILE A 52 -2.54 0.76 6.43
CA ILE A 52 -3.75 1.26 5.76
C ILE A 52 -5.01 0.81 6.48
N ASN A 53 -5.07 -0.45 6.91
CA ASN A 53 -6.22 -0.95 7.69
C ASN A 53 -6.36 -0.20 9.02
N PHE A 54 -5.25 0.08 9.70
CA PHE A 54 -5.24 0.92 10.89
C PHE A 54 -5.74 2.33 10.59
N LEU A 55 -5.21 3.00 9.55
CA LEU A 55 -5.62 4.36 9.17
C LEU A 55 -7.10 4.44 8.81
N ALA A 56 -7.60 3.51 7.99
CA ALA A 56 -9.02 3.47 7.61
C ALA A 56 -9.92 3.33 8.84
N HIS A 57 -9.51 2.53 9.84
CA HIS A 57 -10.23 2.42 11.10
C HIS A 57 -10.10 3.68 11.96
N HIS A 58 -8.91 4.26 12.05
CA HIS A 58 -8.61 5.43 12.87
C HIS A 58 -9.31 6.70 12.39
N LEU A 59 -9.35 6.92 11.07
CA LEU A 59 -9.97 8.09 10.44
C LEU A 59 -11.48 7.92 10.23
N GLY A 60 -11.99 6.68 10.25
CA GLY A 60 -13.39 6.38 9.95
C GLY A 60 -13.78 6.63 8.48
N GLN A 61 -12.80 6.85 7.60
CA GLN A 61 -12.98 7.08 6.17
C GLN A 61 -11.86 6.42 5.36
N ALA A 62 -12.00 6.41 4.04
CA ALA A 62 -10.96 5.94 3.14
C ALA A 62 -9.73 6.88 3.18
N PRO A 63 -8.54 6.43 3.61
CA PRO A 63 -7.37 7.30 3.70
C PRO A 63 -6.92 7.78 2.33
N SER A 64 -6.56 9.06 2.27
CA SER A 64 -6.00 9.75 1.11
C SER A 64 -4.52 10.07 1.30
N VAL A 65 -3.86 10.58 0.26
CA VAL A 65 -2.46 11.05 0.38
C VAL A 65 -2.37 12.24 1.35
N ALA A 66 -3.42 13.08 1.42
CA ALA A 66 -3.45 14.22 2.34
C ALA A 66 -3.42 13.78 3.81
N ASP A 67 -4.09 12.68 4.16
CA ASP A 67 -4.10 12.15 5.53
C ASP A 67 -2.71 11.67 5.99
N LEU A 68 -1.86 11.23 5.04
CA LEU A 68 -0.47 10.86 5.33
C LEU A 68 0.44 12.08 5.56
N SER A 69 0.07 13.25 5.02
CA SER A 69 0.84 14.48 5.15
C SER A 69 0.55 15.27 6.42
N ALA A 70 -0.43 14.82 7.22
CA ALA A 70 -0.85 15.47 8.46
C ALA A 70 -0.01 15.07 9.68
N VAL A 71 1.00 14.21 9.50
CA VAL A 71 2.04 13.84 10.49
C VAL A 71 3.33 14.58 10.17
#